data_AF-A0A955N229-F1
#
_entry.id   AF-A0A955N229-F1
#
_cell.length_a   1.000
_cell.length_b   1.000
_cell.length_c   1.000
_cell.angle_alpha   90.00
_cell.angle_beta   90.00
_cell.angle_gamma   90.00
#
_symmetry.space_group_name_H-M   'P 1'
#
loop_
_entity.id
_entity.type
_entity.pdbx_description
1 polymer ?
#
loop_
_entity_poly.entity_id
_entity_poly.type
_entity_poly.pdbx_seq_one_letter_code
_entity_poly.pdbx_strand_id
1 'polypeptide(L)'
;NICVQNGDLITTPNFRTAIGISQYNETRIGFWNSTSPPAFSWQGFVRDEQGNKHGVIQQNQDLNPGWLCVNTYHYAESHLSRGWEFEDEVEALIEQDGTVISIHDNGDGIPIPENAWVLIGRTTAGQWILENLTVGEKVVYGRNTAPDWREYPTLVGAGPRIVANGEYHSDPIQPFNGADLIENFTLEYKNTYYNSRHPRTSIGVNEAGDTMYWVVVDGRQEGKSGLTHEELADLMIGLGCEDAISMDGGGSSILYLDGEVKNSPSDGSPRPVTNSLVLVYDPVAFPRLKSINLALSSMTQVSSSFSPDFDGAAATDGVSSPESKWTTARGAL
;
A
#
# COMPACT_ATOMS: atom_id res chain seq x y z
N ASN A 1 -4.20 0.24 4.30
CA ASN A 1 -4.35 0.19 2.82
C ASN A 1 -4.11 -1.23 2.33
N ILE A 2 -4.57 -1.59 1.12
CA ILE A 2 -4.26 -2.91 0.56
C ILE A 2 -2.76 -3.05 0.32
N CYS A 3 -2.21 -4.22 0.64
CA CYS A 3 -0.84 -4.59 0.29
C CYS A 3 -0.83 -6.08 -0.07
N VAL A 4 -0.24 -6.42 -1.21
CA VAL A 4 0.03 -7.79 -1.66
C VAL A 4 1.52 -7.87 -1.99
N GLN A 5 2.19 -8.87 -1.43
CA GLN A 5 3.60 -9.13 -1.66
C GLN A 5 3.77 -10.60 -2.05
N ASN A 6 4.40 -10.87 -3.19
CA ASN A 6 4.61 -12.22 -3.72
C ASN A 6 3.33 -13.07 -3.89
N GLY A 7 2.15 -12.44 -4.00
CA GLY A 7 0.83 -13.09 -4.04
C GLY A 7 0.12 -13.22 -2.69
N ASP A 8 0.81 -12.98 -1.57
CA ASP A 8 0.23 -12.99 -0.24
C ASP A 8 -0.43 -11.64 0.07
N LEU A 9 -1.74 -11.67 0.37
CA LEU A 9 -2.45 -10.50 0.87
C LEU A 9 -1.94 -10.18 2.28
N ILE A 10 -1.19 -9.10 2.40
CA ILE A 10 -0.61 -8.60 3.65
C ILE A 10 -1.65 -7.80 4.43
N THR A 11 -2.24 -6.78 3.83
CA THR A 11 -3.24 -5.92 4.48
C THR A 11 -4.48 -5.76 3.62
N THR A 12 -5.64 -5.66 4.26
CA THR A 12 -6.94 -5.48 3.57
C THR A 12 -7.09 -4.07 2.97
N PRO A 13 -7.90 -3.92 1.90
CA PRO A 13 -8.19 -2.62 1.31
C PRO A 13 -8.93 -1.67 2.25
N ASN A 14 -8.76 -0.37 1.99
CA ASN A 14 -9.36 0.72 2.77
C ASN A 14 -9.90 1.83 1.83
N PHE A 15 -10.63 1.45 0.77
CA PHE A 15 -11.27 2.39 -0.17
C PHE A 15 -10.33 3.50 -0.70
N ARG A 16 -9.14 3.10 -1.16
CA ARG A 16 -8.16 3.97 -1.80
C ARG A 16 -7.57 3.31 -3.04
N THR A 17 -7.14 4.15 -3.97
CA THR A 17 -6.43 3.78 -5.20
C THR A 17 -5.18 2.96 -4.86
N ALA A 18 -4.86 2.01 -5.73
CA ALA A 18 -3.61 1.25 -5.68
C ALA A 18 -2.81 1.39 -6.97
N ILE A 19 -1.54 1.02 -6.87
CA ILE A 19 -0.73 0.57 -8.00
C ILE A 19 -0.50 -0.93 -7.85
N GLY A 20 -0.67 -1.68 -8.93
CA GLY A 20 -0.50 -3.13 -8.94
C GLY A 20 0.12 -3.63 -10.22
N ILE A 21 0.86 -4.73 -10.12
CA ILE A 21 1.42 -5.48 -11.25
C ILE A 21 0.72 -6.82 -11.28
N SER A 22 0.06 -7.14 -12.39
CA SER A 22 -0.66 -8.38 -12.55
C SER A 22 0.28 -9.58 -12.72
N GLN A 23 -0.25 -10.79 -12.58
CA GLN A 23 0.43 -12.04 -12.93
C GLN A 23 0.87 -12.12 -14.41
N TYR A 24 0.37 -11.22 -15.27
CA TYR A 24 0.75 -11.06 -16.67
C TYR A 24 1.78 -9.93 -16.91
N ASN A 25 2.36 -9.38 -15.84
CA ASN A 25 3.28 -8.24 -15.82
C ASN A 25 2.67 -6.91 -16.34
N GLU A 26 1.35 -6.77 -16.35
CA GLU A 26 0.68 -5.48 -16.65
C GLU A 26 0.66 -4.60 -15.40
N THR A 27 1.17 -3.37 -15.49
CA THR A 27 0.98 -2.38 -14.41
C THR A 27 -0.36 -1.68 -14.55
N ARG A 28 -1.06 -1.47 -13.44
CA ARG A 28 -2.33 -0.73 -13.37
C ARG A 28 -2.33 0.25 -12.20
N ILE A 29 -2.98 1.40 -12.39
CA ILE A 29 -3.21 2.43 -11.37
C ILE A 29 -4.71 2.75 -11.32
N GLY A 30 -5.28 2.88 -10.12
CA GLY A 30 -6.73 3.04 -9.90
C GLY A 30 -7.33 1.97 -8.97
N PHE A 31 -8.59 1.62 -9.25
CA PHE A 31 -9.35 0.58 -8.53
C PHE A 31 -9.64 -0.67 -9.39
N TRP A 32 -9.71 -0.48 -10.72
CA TRP A 32 -9.96 -1.50 -11.77
C TRP A 32 -10.99 -2.60 -11.43
N ASN A 33 -12.02 -2.24 -10.65
CA ASN A 33 -13.21 -3.04 -10.38
C ASN A 33 -14.38 -2.54 -11.25
N SER A 34 -15.35 -3.41 -11.56
CA SER A 34 -16.57 -3.05 -12.28
C SER A 34 -17.72 -2.58 -11.37
N THR A 35 -17.47 -2.38 -10.07
CA THR A 35 -18.46 -1.80 -9.15
C THR A 35 -18.70 -0.32 -9.46
N SER A 36 -19.84 0.21 -9.03
CA SER A 36 -20.15 1.64 -9.06
C SER A 36 -20.44 2.11 -7.63
N PRO A 37 -19.55 2.86 -6.97
CA PRO A 37 -18.24 3.32 -7.46
C PRO A 37 -17.23 2.14 -7.53
N PRO A 38 -16.20 2.21 -8.39
CA PRO A 38 -15.16 1.18 -8.42
C PRO A 38 -14.31 1.27 -7.15
N ALA A 39 -14.22 0.17 -6.41
CA ALA A 39 -13.46 0.09 -5.16
C ALA A 39 -12.85 -1.29 -4.97
N PHE A 40 -11.71 -1.38 -4.26
CA PHE A 40 -11.24 -2.67 -3.75
C PHE A 40 -12.15 -3.12 -2.60
N SER A 41 -13.04 -4.08 -2.86
CA SER A 41 -13.90 -4.65 -1.80
C SER A 41 -13.15 -5.67 -0.96
N TRP A 42 -13.57 -5.87 0.29
CA TRP A 42 -13.08 -6.93 1.18
C TRP A 42 -14.24 -7.81 1.65
N GLN A 43 -14.02 -9.12 1.66
CA GLN A 43 -14.93 -10.10 2.25
C GLN A 43 -14.11 -11.14 3.04
N GLY A 44 -13.90 -10.88 4.33
CA GLY A 44 -13.26 -11.81 5.26
C GLY A 44 -14.27 -12.48 6.19
N PHE A 45 -14.02 -13.74 6.56
CA PHE A 45 -14.76 -14.44 7.60
C PHE A 45 -13.95 -15.57 8.24
N VAL A 46 -14.27 -15.87 9.50
CA VAL A 46 -13.92 -17.15 10.12
C VAL A 46 -15.17 -18.01 10.30
N ARG A 47 -14.99 -19.33 10.32
CA ARG A 47 -16.04 -20.30 10.61
C ARG A 47 -15.47 -21.52 11.33
N ASP A 48 -16.08 -21.93 12.43
CA ASP A 48 -15.72 -23.13 13.20
C ASP A 48 -16.17 -24.43 12.50
N GLU A 49 -15.99 -25.58 13.16
CA GLU A 49 -16.42 -26.89 12.65
C GLU A 49 -17.95 -27.08 12.67
N GLN A 50 -18.62 -26.42 13.62
CA GLN A 50 -20.06 -26.49 13.86
C GLN A 50 -20.84 -25.62 12.85
N GLY A 51 -20.15 -24.70 12.16
CA GLY A 51 -20.66 -23.83 11.11
C GLY A 51 -20.97 -22.40 11.54
N ASN A 52 -20.73 -22.02 12.79
CA ASN A 52 -20.91 -20.65 13.26
C ASN A 52 -19.87 -19.75 12.58
N LYS A 53 -20.31 -18.56 12.14
CA LYS A 53 -19.53 -17.71 11.24
C LYS A 53 -19.53 -16.27 11.73
N HIS A 54 -18.35 -15.65 11.78
CA HIS A 54 -18.19 -14.23 12.03
C HIS A 54 -17.43 -13.55 10.88
N GLY A 55 -17.78 -12.30 10.57
CA GLY A 55 -17.05 -11.49 9.60
C GLY A 55 -15.70 -11.06 10.15
N VAL A 56 -14.64 -11.17 9.34
CA VAL A 56 -13.33 -10.58 9.63
C VAL A 56 -13.28 -9.22 8.95
N ILE A 57 -13.14 -8.15 9.73
CA ILE A 57 -13.25 -6.76 9.26
C ILE A 57 -11.96 -6.31 8.57
N GLN A 58 -10.79 -6.62 9.14
CA GLN A 58 -9.49 -6.29 8.59
C GLN A 58 -8.43 -7.36 8.86
N GLN A 59 -7.31 -7.27 8.14
CA GLN A 59 -6.11 -8.05 8.40
C GLN A 59 -4.90 -7.12 8.54
N ASN A 60 -4.05 -7.42 9.52
CA ASN A 60 -2.81 -6.69 9.85
C ASN A 60 -3.00 -5.16 9.97
N GLN A 61 -4.12 -4.71 10.53
CA GLN A 61 -4.47 -3.29 10.71
C GLN A 61 -5.05 -3.05 12.12
N ASP A 62 -5.71 -1.91 12.34
CA ASP A 62 -6.20 -1.49 13.66
C ASP A 62 -7.41 -2.31 14.14
N LEU A 63 -7.62 -2.33 15.46
CA LEU A 63 -8.62 -3.14 16.13
C LEU A 63 -9.59 -2.27 16.96
N ASN A 64 -10.76 -2.02 16.38
CA ASN A 64 -11.83 -1.27 17.06
C ASN A 64 -12.73 -2.19 17.90
N PRO A 65 -13.44 -1.66 18.91
CA PRO A 65 -14.44 -2.40 19.67
C PRO A 65 -15.48 -3.07 18.75
N GLY A 66 -15.78 -4.34 19.00
CA GLY A 66 -16.72 -5.14 18.21
C GLY A 66 -16.20 -5.61 16.85
N TRP A 67 -14.95 -5.30 16.49
CA TRP A 67 -14.32 -5.85 15.29
C TRP A 67 -13.61 -7.16 15.59
N LEU A 68 -13.68 -8.07 14.62
CA LEU A 68 -12.86 -9.27 14.56
C LEU A 68 -11.84 -9.07 13.42
N CYS A 69 -10.56 -9.16 13.72
CA CYS A 69 -9.47 -8.97 12.77
C CYS A 69 -8.56 -10.22 12.76
N VAL A 70 -7.65 -10.29 11.78
CA VAL A 70 -6.61 -11.32 11.72
C VAL A 70 -5.24 -10.65 11.69
N ASN A 71 -4.36 -11.04 12.61
CA ASN A 71 -2.95 -10.72 12.56
C ASN A 71 -2.16 -11.95 12.08
N THR A 72 -1.18 -11.74 11.22
CA THR A 72 -0.30 -12.77 10.67
C THR A 72 1.14 -12.46 11.07
N TYR A 73 2.09 -13.31 10.70
CA TYR A 73 3.53 -12.97 10.77
C TYR A 73 3.88 -11.61 10.12
N HIS A 74 3.07 -11.08 9.21
CA HIS A 74 3.30 -9.75 8.64
C HIS A 74 2.78 -8.58 9.50
N TYR A 75 2.37 -8.80 10.75
CA TYR A 75 1.98 -7.75 11.69
C TYR A 75 3.17 -7.26 12.53
N ALA A 76 3.53 -5.98 12.39
CA ALA A 76 4.62 -5.29 13.10
C ALA A 76 6.02 -5.94 12.98
N GLU A 77 7.00 -5.33 13.65
CA GLU A 77 8.40 -5.80 13.72
C GLU A 77 8.62 -6.90 14.77
N SER A 78 7.81 -6.91 15.83
CA SER A 78 7.88 -7.89 16.91
C SER A 78 7.12 -9.19 16.64
N HIS A 79 6.30 -9.21 15.58
CA HIS A 79 5.36 -10.31 15.28
C HIS A 79 4.44 -10.64 16.44
N LEU A 80 4.15 -9.66 17.30
CA LEU A 80 3.18 -9.78 18.39
C LEU A 80 1.81 -9.29 17.89
N SER A 81 0.75 -10.02 18.23
CA SER A 81 -0.60 -9.45 18.27
C SER A 81 -0.72 -8.38 19.37
N ARG A 82 -1.74 -7.52 19.31
CA ARG A 82 -1.81 -6.26 20.07
C ARG A 82 -2.56 -6.35 21.41
N GLY A 83 -2.71 -7.53 22.00
CA GLY A 83 -3.41 -7.75 23.29
C GLY A 83 -3.04 -6.80 24.43
N TRP A 84 -1.79 -6.30 24.45
CA TRP A 84 -1.33 -5.30 25.43
C TRP A 84 -1.95 -3.91 25.28
N GLU A 85 -2.70 -3.62 24.20
CA GLU A 85 -3.30 -2.32 23.95
C GLU A 85 -4.66 -2.13 24.65
N PHE A 86 -5.42 -3.21 24.90
CA PHE A 86 -6.78 -3.12 25.44
C PHE A 86 -7.17 -4.26 26.40
N GLU A 87 -7.75 -3.90 27.56
CA GLU A 87 -8.27 -4.83 28.59
C GLU A 87 -9.58 -5.56 28.21
N ASP A 88 -9.99 -5.51 26.94
CA ASP A 88 -11.23 -6.11 26.41
C ASP A 88 -10.99 -6.95 25.14
N GLU A 89 -9.79 -7.49 25.00
CA GLU A 89 -9.30 -8.22 23.83
C GLU A 89 -9.16 -9.72 24.08
N VAL A 90 -9.64 -10.51 23.12
CA VAL A 90 -9.44 -11.96 23.07
C VAL A 90 -8.61 -12.31 21.84
N GLU A 91 -7.55 -13.09 22.05
CA GLU A 91 -6.59 -13.51 21.04
C GLU A 91 -6.58 -15.04 20.93
N ALA A 92 -6.75 -15.59 19.73
CA ALA A 92 -6.64 -17.04 19.47
C ALA A 92 -5.53 -17.32 18.46
N LEU A 93 -4.48 -18.04 18.89
CA LEU A 93 -3.39 -18.50 18.02
C LEU A 93 -3.82 -19.73 17.23
N ILE A 94 -3.67 -19.68 15.92
CA ILE A 94 -4.19 -20.68 14.98
C ILE A 94 -3.10 -21.02 13.95
N GLU A 95 -2.87 -22.31 13.69
CA GLU A 95 -1.93 -22.75 12.65
C GLU A 95 -2.47 -22.54 11.23
N GLN A 96 -1.59 -22.56 10.22
CA GLN A 96 -1.96 -22.47 8.80
C GLN A 96 -2.98 -23.54 8.36
N ASP A 97 -3.05 -24.69 9.04
CA ASP A 97 -4.01 -25.75 8.74
C ASP A 97 -5.39 -25.56 9.43
N GLY A 98 -5.55 -24.45 10.15
CA GLY A 98 -6.77 -24.04 10.86
C GLY A 98 -6.85 -24.51 12.32
N THR A 99 -5.90 -25.28 12.85
CA THR A 99 -5.98 -25.79 14.23
C THR A 99 -5.79 -24.68 15.27
N VAL A 100 -6.73 -24.51 16.19
CA VAL A 100 -6.64 -23.56 17.32
C VAL A 100 -5.66 -24.09 18.37
N ILE A 101 -4.59 -23.35 18.65
CA ILE A 101 -3.49 -23.74 19.55
C ILE A 101 -3.68 -23.18 20.96
N SER A 102 -4.08 -21.91 21.08
CA SER A 102 -4.40 -21.28 22.35
C SER A 102 -5.47 -20.19 22.17
N ILE A 103 -6.15 -19.86 23.25
CA ILE A 103 -7.07 -18.72 23.34
C ILE A 103 -6.73 -17.99 24.65
N HIS A 104 -6.43 -16.70 24.55
CA HIS A 104 -6.14 -15.83 25.68
C HIS A 104 -7.23 -14.75 25.78
N ASP A 105 -7.77 -14.56 26.99
CA ASP A 105 -8.69 -13.48 27.35
C ASP A 105 -7.88 -12.48 28.18
N ASN A 106 -7.55 -11.33 27.58
CA ASN A 106 -6.52 -10.37 28.02
C ASN A 106 -5.10 -10.96 28.17
N GLY A 107 -4.18 -10.56 27.28
CA GLY A 107 -2.78 -10.99 27.30
C GLY A 107 -1.81 -9.92 26.78
N ASP A 108 -0.51 -10.10 27.03
CA ASP A 108 0.54 -9.15 26.61
C ASP A 108 0.85 -9.18 25.09
N GLY A 109 -0.07 -9.70 24.27
CA GLY A 109 0.14 -10.07 22.88
C GLY A 109 0.74 -11.47 22.71
N ILE A 110 0.38 -12.16 21.62
CA ILE A 110 0.90 -13.49 21.27
C ILE A 110 1.95 -13.35 20.15
N PRO A 111 3.16 -13.95 20.29
CA PRO A 111 4.07 -14.13 19.18
C PRO A 111 3.44 -14.99 18.08
N ILE A 112 3.45 -14.49 16.85
CA ILE A 112 2.86 -15.13 15.68
C ILE A 112 3.99 -15.76 14.84
N PRO A 113 4.13 -17.09 14.78
CA PRO A 113 5.02 -17.77 13.83
C PRO A 113 4.64 -17.57 12.36
N GLU A 114 5.59 -17.75 11.43
CA GLU A 114 5.34 -17.73 9.97
C GLU A 114 4.24 -18.71 9.54
N ASN A 115 4.18 -19.88 10.19
CA ASN A 115 3.20 -20.92 9.95
C ASN A 115 1.92 -20.79 10.80
N ALA A 116 1.63 -19.59 11.32
CA ALA A 116 0.47 -19.32 12.16
C ALA A 116 -0.11 -17.90 11.92
N TRP A 117 -1.25 -17.66 12.54
CA TRP A 117 -1.97 -16.39 12.57
C TRP A 117 -2.76 -16.29 13.87
N VAL A 118 -3.08 -15.07 14.29
CA VAL A 118 -3.90 -14.79 15.46
C VAL A 118 -5.23 -14.19 15.00
N LEU A 119 -6.33 -14.85 15.37
CA LEU A 119 -7.65 -14.25 15.34
C LEU A 119 -7.80 -13.37 16.58
N ILE A 120 -8.21 -12.13 16.41
CA ILE A 120 -8.13 -11.09 17.43
C ILE A 120 -9.44 -10.30 17.44
N GLY A 121 -10.09 -10.20 18.58
CA GLY A 121 -11.45 -9.64 18.69
C GLY A 121 -11.69 -8.87 19.99
N ARG A 122 -12.42 -7.75 19.89
CA ARG A 122 -12.77 -6.91 21.04
C ARG A 122 -14.26 -6.91 21.35
N THR A 123 -14.59 -6.69 22.61
CA THR A 123 -15.97 -6.68 23.13
C THR A 123 -16.79 -7.88 22.61
N THR A 124 -17.83 -7.66 21.79
CA THR A 124 -18.69 -8.70 21.24
C THR A 124 -17.96 -9.65 20.30
N ALA A 125 -16.93 -9.20 19.58
CA ALA A 125 -16.13 -10.05 18.72
C ALA A 125 -15.15 -10.92 19.53
N GLY A 126 -14.65 -10.42 20.67
CA GLY A 126 -13.85 -11.21 21.61
C GLY A 126 -14.69 -12.29 22.28
N GLN A 127 -15.89 -11.95 22.75
CA GLN A 127 -16.85 -12.94 23.26
C GLN A 127 -17.21 -14.01 22.22
N TRP A 128 -17.35 -13.63 20.93
CA TRP A 128 -17.57 -14.62 19.88
C TRP A 128 -16.42 -15.66 19.78
N ILE A 129 -15.15 -15.24 19.96
CA ILE A 129 -14.02 -16.18 20.02
C ILE A 129 -14.19 -17.15 21.19
N LEU A 130 -14.47 -16.66 22.39
CA LEU A 130 -14.64 -17.47 23.61
C LEU A 130 -15.83 -18.44 23.55
N GLU A 131 -16.90 -18.06 22.85
CA GLU A 131 -18.13 -18.85 22.72
C GLU A 131 -18.07 -19.91 21.62
N ASN A 132 -17.22 -19.73 20.58
CA ASN A 132 -17.27 -20.54 19.34
C ASN A 132 -15.96 -21.25 19.00
N LEU A 133 -14.80 -20.87 19.56
CA LEU A 133 -13.54 -21.55 19.30
C LEU A 133 -13.12 -22.45 20.47
N THR A 134 -12.72 -23.68 20.14
CA THR A 134 -12.17 -24.66 21.07
C THR A 134 -10.73 -24.99 20.70
N VAL A 135 -9.81 -25.02 21.68
CA VAL A 135 -8.42 -25.46 21.46
C VAL A 135 -8.40 -26.91 20.94
N GLY A 136 -7.71 -27.13 19.83
CA GLY A 136 -7.62 -28.42 19.13
C GLY A 136 -8.64 -28.63 18.01
N GLU A 137 -9.70 -27.81 17.91
CA GLU A 137 -10.64 -27.82 16.78
C GLU A 137 -10.12 -26.96 15.61
N LYS A 138 -10.68 -27.13 14.41
CA LYS A 138 -10.32 -26.34 13.22
C LYS A 138 -11.25 -25.15 12.98
N VAL A 139 -10.65 -24.01 12.63
CA VAL A 139 -11.33 -22.82 12.12
C VAL A 139 -10.89 -22.52 10.69
N VAL A 140 -11.85 -22.20 9.82
CA VAL A 140 -11.64 -21.85 8.42
C VAL A 140 -11.63 -20.34 8.25
N TYR A 141 -10.48 -19.75 7.87
CA TYR A 141 -10.39 -18.36 7.44
C TYR A 141 -10.65 -18.22 5.94
N GLY A 142 -11.83 -17.74 5.57
CA GLY A 142 -12.19 -17.40 4.20
C GLY A 142 -11.98 -15.92 3.91
N ARG A 143 -11.34 -15.61 2.79
CA ARG A 143 -11.08 -14.22 2.35
C ARG A 143 -11.19 -14.07 0.84
N ASN A 144 -11.76 -12.95 0.39
CA ASN A 144 -11.76 -12.52 -1.01
C ASN A 144 -11.70 -10.99 -1.15
N THR A 145 -11.15 -10.50 -2.26
CA THR A 145 -11.31 -9.10 -2.71
C THR A 145 -11.95 -9.05 -4.11
N ALA A 146 -12.44 -7.89 -4.50
CA ALA A 146 -12.77 -7.58 -5.89
C ALA A 146 -12.08 -6.24 -6.24
N PRO A 147 -11.20 -6.18 -7.26
CA PRO A 147 -10.62 -7.31 -8.01
C PRO A 147 -9.94 -8.35 -7.11
N ASP A 148 -9.76 -9.59 -7.58
CA ASP A 148 -9.09 -10.63 -6.81
C ASP A 148 -7.60 -10.31 -6.66
N TRP A 149 -7.12 -10.21 -5.42
CA TRP A 149 -5.71 -9.92 -5.13
C TRP A 149 -4.75 -10.95 -5.74
N ARG A 150 -5.22 -12.19 -5.94
CA ARG A 150 -4.41 -13.30 -6.50
C ARG A 150 -3.97 -13.03 -7.93
N GLU A 151 -4.69 -12.17 -8.66
CA GLU A 151 -4.31 -11.71 -9.99
C GLU A 151 -3.16 -10.69 -9.97
N TYR A 152 -2.83 -10.12 -8.80
CA TYR A 152 -1.85 -9.04 -8.61
C TYR A 152 -0.79 -9.42 -7.56
N PRO A 153 0.25 -10.20 -7.92
CA PRO A 153 1.29 -10.65 -6.98
C PRO A 153 2.00 -9.51 -6.23
N THR A 154 2.00 -8.31 -6.80
CA THR A 154 2.50 -7.08 -6.18
C THR A 154 1.42 -6.01 -6.30
N LEU A 155 0.93 -5.50 -5.17
CA LEU A 155 -0.15 -4.50 -5.10
C LEU A 155 0.05 -3.60 -3.88
N VAL A 156 0.02 -2.28 -4.05
CA VAL A 156 0.13 -1.32 -2.94
C VAL A 156 -0.90 -0.22 -3.08
N GLY A 157 -1.79 -0.11 -2.10
CA GLY A 157 -2.73 0.99 -1.95
C GLY A 157 -2.08 2.21 -1.31
N ALA A 158 -2.29 3.39 -1.88
CA ALA A 158 -1.84 4.67 -1.31
C ALA A 158 -2.94 5.73 -1.43
N GLY A 159 -2.91 6.52 -2.50
CA GLY A 159 -3.96 7.46 -2.89
C GLY A 159 -3.66 8.92 -2.51
N PRO A 160 -4.37 9.89 -3.14
CA PRO A 160 -5.37 9.66 -4.19
C PRO A 160 -4.75 9.31 -5.56
N ARG A 161 -5.55 8.79 -6.50
CA ARG A 161 -5.24 8.89 -7.94
C ARG A 161 -5.20 10.36 -8.31
N ILE A 162 -4.17 10.77 -9.04
CA ILE A 162 -3.94 12.17 -9.44
C ILE A 162 -3.93 12.36 -10.95
N VAL A 163 -3.71 11.30 -11.74
CA VAL A 163 -3.88 11.31 -13.20
C VAL A 163 -4.71 10.11 -13.62
N ALA A 164 -5.65 10.34 -14.54
CA ALA A 164 -6.51 9.32 -15.13
C ALA A 164 -6.70 9.60 -16.63
N ASN A 165 -6.26 8.67 -17.48
CA ASN A 165 -6.33 8.80 -18.94
C ASN A 165 -5.64 10.09 -19.48
N GLY A 166 -4.46 10.41 -18.94
CA GLY A 166 -3.67 11.61 -19.31
C GLY A 166 -4.19 12.93 -18.75
N GLU A 167 -5.30 12.95 -18.02
CA GLU A 167 -5.91 14.15 -17.44
C GLU A 167 -5.83 14.16 -15.90
N TYR A 168 -5.87 15.36 -15.30
CA TYR A 168 -5.90 15.52 -13.84
C TYR A 168 -7.13 14.83 -13.22
N HIS A 169 -6.87 13.89 -12.31
CA HIS A 169 -7.91 13.22 -11.55
C HIS A 169 -8.07 13.86 -10.17
N SER A 170 -9.23 14.46 -9.92
CA SER A 170 -9.54 15.09 -8.63
C SER A 170 -10.39 14.16 -7.76
N ASP A 171 -9.84 13.71 -6.64
CA ASP A 171 -10.61 13.08 -5.55
C ASP A 171 -11.43 14.15 -4.81
N PRO A 172 -12.78 14.14 -4.87
CA PRO A 172 -13.58 15.27 -4.44
C PRO A 172 -13.43 15.63 -2.95
N ILE A 173 -13.41 16.94 -2.67
CA ILE A 173 -13.33 17.53 -1.31
C ILE A 173 -14.69 17.41 -0.59
N GLN A 174 -15.10 16.18 -0.31
CA GLN A 174 -16.32 15.85 0.42
C GLN A 174 -16.11 14.59 1.29
N PRO A 175 -16.91 14.38 2.36
CA PRO A 175 -16.78 13.20 3.20
C PRO A 175 -17.05 11.90 2.43
N PHE A 176 -16.29 10.85 2.74
CA PHE A 176 -16.57 9.50 2.22
C PHE A 176 -17.97 9.03 2.65
N ASN A 177 -18.78 8.62 1.67
CA ASN A 177 -20.16 8.18 1.86
C ASN A 177 -20.42 6.75 1.36
N GLY A 178 -19.39 6.07 0.82
CA GLY A 178 -19.48 4.73 0.24
C GLY A 178 -20.21 4.61 -1.11
N ALA A 179 -20.72 5.71 -1.68
CA ALA A 179 -21.55 5.73 -2.88
C ALA A 179 -20.91 6.45 -4.08
N ASP A 180 -19.95 7.35 -3.83
CA ASP A 180 -19.25 8.12 -4.86
C ASP A 180 -17.79 7.66 -5.04
N LEU A 181 -17.16 8.11 -6.13
CA LEU A 181 -15.72 8.01 -6.40
C LEU A 181 -14.89 8.93 -5.48
N ILE A 182 -15.01 8.68 -4.18
CA ILE A 182 -14.33 9.42 -3.11
C ILE A 182 -13.35 8.46 -2.45
N GLU A 183 -12.07 8.81 -2.43
CA GLU A 183 -11.10 8.04 -1.66
C GLU A 183 -11.25 8.32 -0.17
N ASN A 184 -11.07 7.29 0.67
CA ASN A 184 -11.31 7.35 2.11
C ASN A 184 -10.20 8.09 2.87
N PHE A 185 -10.19 9.41 2.68
CA PHE A 185 -9.47 10.41 3.46
C PHE A 185 -10.47 11.33 4.17
N THR A 186 -10.10 11.87 5.33
CA THR A 186 -10.98 12.78 6.07
C THR A 186 -11.17 14.10 5.33
N LEU A 187 -12.32 14.75 5.49
CA LEU A 187 -12.61 16.04 4.85
C LEU A 187 -11.55 17.11 5.22
N GLU A 188 -11.05 17.08 6.45
CA GLU A 188 -9.96 17.95 6.90
C GLU A 188 -8.65 17.68 6.15
N TYR A 189 -8.26 16.42 6.00
CA TYR A 189 -7.07 16.03 5.24
C TYR A 189 -7.18 16.47 3.78
N LYS A 190 -8.35 16.26 3.14
CA LYS A 190 -8.56 16.72 1.76
C LYS A 190 -8.43 18.23 1.63
N ASN A 191 -9.11 19.00 2.49
CA ASN A 191 -9.07 20.47 2.45
C ASN A 191 -7.65 21.02 2.64
N THR A 192 -6.87 20.44 3.56
CA THR A 192 -5.55 20.94 3.96
C THR A 192 -4.42 20.38 3.10
N TYR A 193 -4.35 19.06 2.93
CA TYR A 193 -3.20 18.35 2.35
C TYR A 193 -3.19 18.36 0.81
N TYR A 194 -4.35 18.41 0.16
CA TYR A 194 -4.41 18.38 -1.32
C TYR A 194 -4.02 19.74 -1.89
N ASN A 195 -4.52 20.82 -1.27
CA ASN A 195 -4.36 22.20 -1.72
C ASN A 195 -3.09 22.89 -1.17
N SER A 196 -2.37 22.26 -0.25
CA SER A 196 -1.10 22.78 0.29
C SER A 196 0.11 22.19 -0.43
N ARG A 197 1.17 22.98 -0.56
CA ARG A 197 2.46 22.50 -1.07
C ARG A 197 3.20 21.67 -0.02
N HIS A 198 3.56 20.45 -0.39
CA HIS A 198 4.25 19.49 0.47
C HIS A 198 5.31 18.71 -0.34
N PRO A 199 6.28 18.07 0.32
CA PRO A 199 7.04 16.98 -0.30
C PRO A 199 6.06 15.90 -0.76
N ARG A 200 6.31 15.34 -1.94
CA ARG A 200 5.44 14.35 -2.58
C ARG A 200 6.25 13.13 -3.00
N THR A 201 5.57 12.00 -3.01
CA THR A 201 6.02 10.78 -3.66
C THR A 201 4.91 10.38 -4.63
N SER A 202 5.22 10.00 -5.86
CA SER A 202 4.23 9.54 -6.84
C SER A 202 4.81 8.43 -7.71
N ILE A 203 3.94 7.51 -8.12
CA ILE A 203 4.24 6.55 -9.19
C ILE A 203 3.26 6.80 -10.33
N GLY A 204 3.74 6.73 -11.57
CA GLY A 204 2.91 6.80 -12.77
C GLY A 204 3.38 5.85 -13.86
N VAL A 205 2.54 5.64 -14.87
CA VAL A 205 2.84 4.82 -16.06
C VAL A 205 2.42 5.53 -17.33
N ASN A 206 3.15 5.31 -18.43
CA ASN A 206 2.75 5.78 -19.76
C ASN A 206 1.57 4.96 -20.34
N GLU A 207 0.95 5.46 -21.41
CA GLU A 207 -0.16 4.80 -22.13
C GLU A 207 0.18 3.36 -22.56
N ALA A 208 1.44 3.13 -22.96
CA ALA A 208 1.92 1.81 -23.37
C ALA A 208 2.12 0.82 -22.21
N GLY A 209 2.09 1.28 -20.95
CA GLY A 209 2.36 0.47 -19.75
C GLY A 209 3.80 -0.07 -19.64
N ASP A 210 4.72 0.38 -20.50
CA ASP A 210 6.10 -0.12 -20.59
C ASP A 210 7.14 0.79 -19.90
N THR A 211 6.72 1.98 -19.48
CA THR A 211 7.54 2.95 -18.75
C THR A 211 6.84 3.35 -17.45
N MET A 212 7.55 3.21 -16.33
CA MET A 212 7.08 3.57 -14.99
C MET A 212 7.92 4.71 -14.43
N TYR A 213 7.25 5.75 -13.93
CA TYR A 213 7.86 6.97 -13.40
C TYR A 213 7.79 6.93 -11.87
N TRP A 214 8.94 7.11 -11.22
CA TRP A 214 9.06 7.19 -9.76
C TRP A 214 9.52 8.60 -9.41
N VAL A 215 8.62 9.40 -8.86
CA VAL A 215 8.83 10.83 -8.65
C VAL A 215 8.82 11.14 -7.17
N VAL A 216 9.92 11.71 -6.68
CA VAL A 216 10.03 12.28 -5.33
C VAL A 216 10.31 13.76 -5.46
N VAL A 217 9.50 14.56 -4.76
CA VAL A 217 9.56 16.02 -4.75
C VAL A 217 9.89 16.48 -3.35
N ASP A 218 10.98 17.21 -3.16
CA ASP A 218 11.31 17.83 -1.87
C ASP A 218 10.36 18.99 -1.54
N GLY A 219 10.15 19.25 -0.25
CA GLY A 219 9.31 20.35 0.21
C GLY A 219 9.59 20.74 1.67
N ARG A 220 8.88 21.76 2.17
CA ARG A 220 9.00 22.30 3.55
C ARG A 220 10.43 22.78 3.92
N GLN A 221 11.27 23.10 2.94
CA GLN A 221 12.63 23.62 3.14
C GLN A 221 12.77 24.97 2.42
N GLU A 222 13.77 25.77 2.81
CA GLU A 222 14.07 27.02 2.11
C GLU A 222 14.43 26.74 0.64
N GLY A 223 13.81 27.47 -0.30
CA GLY A 223 13.94 27.23 -1.73
C GLY A 223 13.22 25.98 -2.27
N LYS A 224 12.57 25.17 -1.40
CA LYS A 224 11.85 23.94 -1.78
C LYS A 224 10.48 23.90 -1.09
N SER A 225 9.46 24.46 -1.74
CA SER A 225 8.09 24.49 -1.22
C SER A 225 7.38 23.13 -1.29
N GLY A 226 7.75 22.29 -2.26
CA GLY A 226 6.95 21.14 -2.69
C GLY A 226 5.78 21.56 -3.60
N LEU A 227 4.86 20.62 -3.84
CA LEU A 227 3.72 20.76 -4.77
C LEU A 227 2.37 20.45 -4.10
N THR A 228 1.28 21.01 -4.63
CA THR A 228 -0.11 20.54 -4.38
C THR A 228 -0.34 19.20 -5.10
N HIS A 229 -1.52 18.57 -4.94
CA HIS A 229 -1.86 17.39 -5.75
C HIS A 229 -2.10 17.73 -7.23
N GLU A 230 -2.67 18.89 -7.53
CA GLU A 230 -2.89 19.36 -8.90
C GLU A 230 -1.56 19.66 -9.60
N GLU A 231 -0.65 20.39 -8.94
CA GLU A 231 0.69 20.67 -9.48
C GLU A 231 1.55 19.39 -9.63
N LEU A 232 1.32 18.37 -8.79
CA LEU A 232 1.94 17.06 -8.92
C LEU A 232 1.35 16.29 -10.12
N ALA A 233 0.04 16.39 -10.36
CA ALA A 233 -0.60 15.81 -11.54
C ALA A 233 -0.06 16.44 -12.83
N ASP A 234 0.04 17.77 -12.90
CA ASP A 234 0.64 18.50 -14.02
C ASP A 234 2.07 18.02 -14.31
N LEU A 235 2.88 17.77 -13.27
CA LEU A 235 4.22 17.20 -13.41
C LEU A 235 4.18 15.77 -13.99
N MET A 236 3.30 14.90 -13.50
CA MET A 236 3.18 13.52 -13.99
C MET A 236 2.67 13.47 -15.44
N ILE A 237 1.71 14.33 -15.80
CA ILE A 237 1.22 14.50 -17.17
C ILE A 237 2.35 15.02 -18.08
N GLY A 238 3.10 16.03 -17.65
CA GLY A 238 4.26 16.56 -18.38
C GLY A 238 5.39 15.56 -18.59
N LEU A 239 5.52 14.56 -17.69
CA LEU A 239 6.42 13.42 -17.86
C LEU A 239 5.91 12.35 -18.85
N GLY A 240 4.64 12.42 -19.26
CA GLY A 240 4.00 11.46 -20.17
C GLY A 240 3.26 10.31 -19.46
N CYS A 241 2.82 10.50 -18.21
CA CYS A 241 1.99 9.50 -17.53
C CYS A 241 0.55 9.56 -18.01
N GLU A 242 0.01 8.41 -18.42
CA GLU A 242 -1.41 8.18 -18.68
C GLU A 242 -2.17 8.03 -17.35
N ASP A 243 -1.56 7.35 -16.38
CA ASP A 243 -2.10 7.20 -15.03
C ASP A 243 -1.02 7.47 -13.97
N ALA A 244 -1.42 8.09 -12.86
CA ALA A 244 -0.54 8.33 -11.72
C ALA A 244 -1.29 8.35 -10.37
N ILE A 245 -0.59 7.89 -9.33
CA ILE A 245 -1.06 7.81 -7.94
C ILE A 245 -0.13 8.65 -7.06
N SER A 246 -0.71 9.42 -6.12
CA SER A 246 0.06 9.97 -5.00
C SER A 246 0.33 8.87 -3.99
N MET A 247 1.60 8.70 -3.62
CA MET A 247 2.03 7.86 -2.52
C MET A 247 2.10 8.69 -1.22
N ASP A 248 2.54 8.10 -0.11
CA ASP A 248 2.75 8.88 1.12
C ASP A 248 3.85 9.94 0.93
N GLY A 249 3.62 11.11 1.53
CA GLY A 249 4.39 12.33 1.30
C GLY A 249 4.96 12.95 2.57
N GLY A 250 5.36 14.22 2.51
CA GLY A 250 5.99 14.87 3.65
C GLY A 250 7.34 14.24 4.00
N GLY A 251 7.61 14.01 5.29
CA GLY A 251 8.86 13.41 5.75
C GLY A 251 9.08 11.96 5.32
N SER A 252 8.03 11.29 4.83
CA SER A 252 8.11 9.96 4.24
C SER A 252 8.67 9.97 2.80
N SER A 253 8.77 11.14 2.15
CA SER A 253 9.24 11.26 0.76
C SER A 253 10.75 11.07 0.64
N ILE A 254 11.14 9.83 0.32
CA ILE A 254 12.53 9.39 0.19
C ILE A 254 12.72 8.64 -1.13
N LEU A 255 13.71 9.04 -1.94
CA LEU A 255 14.27 8.24 -3.02
C LEU A 255 15.62 7.70 -2.57
N TYR A 256 15.76 6.37 -2.52
CA TYR A 256 17.01 5.69 -2.17
C TYR A 256 17.51 4.87 -3.37
N LEU A 257 18.77 5.07 -3.76
CA LEU A 257 19.40 4.41 -4.91
C LEU A 257 20.90 4.27 -4.65
N ASP A 258 21.50 3.14 -5.06
CA ASP A 258 22.94 2.88 -4.98
C ASP A 258 23.58 3.19 -3.60
N GLY A 259 22.89 2.83 -2.52
CA GLY A 259 23.37 3.00 -1.15
C GLY A 259 23.07 4.36 -0.51
N GLU A 260 22.47 5.31 -1.25
CA GLU A 260 22.30 6.70 -0.81
C GLU A 260 20.88 7.24 -1.00
N VAL A 261 20.49 8.18 -0.14
CA VAL A 261 19.31 9.02 -0.35
C VAL A 261 19.64 10.07 -1.43
N LYS A 262 18.81 10.17 -2.47
CA LYS A 262 19.03 11.07 -3.63
C LYS A 262 18.25 12.40 -3.55
N ASN A 263 17.37 12.55 -2.56
CA ASN A 263 16.59 13.76 -2.31
C ASN A 263 16.92 14.38 -0.92
N SER A 264 16.20 15.42 -0.49
CA SER A 264 16.44 16.13 0.77
C SER A 264 15.29 15.92 1.76
N PRO A 265 15.41 15.00 2.74
CA PRO A 265 14.32 14.65 3.67
C PRO A 265 13.75 15.88 4.39
N SER A 266 12.43 16.10 4.35
CA SER A 266 11.83 17.31 4.91
C SER A 266 12.00 17.46 6.42
N ASP A 267 12.19 16.33 7.12
CA ASP A 267 12.31 16.26 8.57
C ASP A 267 13.79 16.37 9.03
N GLY A 268 14.72 16.65 8.10
CA GLY A 268 16.17 16.74 8.34
C GLY A 268 16.91 15.40 8.27
N SER A 269 16.18 14.29 8.45
CA SER A 269 16.64 12.91 8.23
C SER A 269 15.53 12.07 7.60
N PRO A 270 15.84 10.89 7.02
CA PRO A 270 14.82 9.93 6.64
C PRO A 270 13.93 9.56 7.84
N ARG A 271 12.64 9.42 7.60
CA ARG A 271 11.64 9.00 8.59
C ARG A 271 11.42 7.48 8.49
N PRO A 272 11.24 6.75 9.62
CA PRO A 272 10.73 5.39 9.59
C PRO A 272 9.35 5.32 8.89
N VAL A 273 9.19 4.39 7.95
CA VAL A 273 7.96 4.17 7.17
C VAL A 273 7.55 2.70 7.24
N THR A 274 6.24 2.42 7.21
CA THR A 274 5.70 1.07 7.40
C THR A 274 5.98 0.13 6.21
N ASN A 275 6.19 0.68 5.00
CA ASN A 275 6.56 -0.07 3.81
C ASN A 275 7.26 0.83 2.78
N SER A 276 7.92 0.20 1.80
CA SER A 276 8.41 0.85 0.59
C SER A 276 8.13 -0.01 -0.65
N LEU A 277 7.99 0.63 -1.81
CA LEU A 277 8.14 -0.03 -3.09
C LEU A 277 9.64 -0.13 -3.41
N VAL A 278 10.11 -1.28 -3.91
CA VAL A 278 11.50 -1.48 -4.30
C VAL A 278 11.59 -2.11 -5.69
N LEU A 279 12.37 -1.48 -6.57
CA LEU A 279 12.86 -2.11 -7.79
C LEU A 279 14.02 -3.04 -7.44
N VAL A 280 13.78 -4.34 -7.49
CA VAL A 280 14.84 -5.35 -7.42
C VAL A 280 15.17 -5.78 -8.85
N TYR A 281 16.36 -5.41 -9.33
CA TYR A 281 16.85 -5.81 -10.64
C TYR A 281 17.87 -6.95 -10.51
N ASP A 282 17.53 -8.10 -11.09
CA ASP A 282 18.46 -9.21 -11.32
C ASP A 282 18.63 -9.35 -12.84
N PRO A 283 19.78 -8.98 -13.43
CA PRO A 283 19.99 -9.05 -14.88
C PRO A 283 19.99 -10.49 -15.42
N VAL A 284 20.18 -11.51 -14.57
CA VAL A 284 20.24 -12.92 -14.96
C VAL A 284 18.86 -13.56 -14.92
N ALA A 285 18.07 -13.28 -13.88
CA ALA A 285 16.69 -13.76 -13.78
C ALA A 285 15.69 -12.89 -14.57
N PHE A 286 15.98 -11.59 -14.71
CA PHE A 286 15.03 -10.56 -15.14
C PHE A 286 15.62 -9.49 -16.10
N PRO A 287 15.92 -9.85 -17.36
CA PRO A 287 16.52 -8.89 -18.30
C PRO A 287 15.58 -7.92 -19.09
N ARG A 288 14.25 -7.79 -18.86
CA ARG A 288 13.35 -6.90 -19.69
C ARG A 288 13.59 -5.41 -19.48
N LEU A 289 14.19 -5.03 -18.36
CA LEU A 289 14.43 -3.64 -18.02
C LEU A 289 15.41 -3.03 -19.03
N LYS A 290 14.89 -2.22 -19.97
CA LYS A 290 15.67 -1.62 -21.05
C LYS A 290 16.70 -0.61 -20.53
N SER A 291 16.35 0.12 -19.47
CA SER A 291 17.15 1.18 -18.85
C SER A 291 16.55 1.60 -17.51
N ILE A 292 17.38 2.03 -16.55
CA ILE A 292 16.98 2.87 -15.43
C ILE A 292 17.58 4.26 -15.70
N ASN A 293 16.75 5.30 -15.68
CA ASN A 293 17.20 6.68 -15.88
C ASN A 293 16.88 7.50 -14.63
N LEU A 294 17.89 8.12 -14.02
CA LEU A 294 17.72 9.07 -12.92
C LEU A 294 17.79 10.49 -13.46
N ALA A 295 16.71 11.25 -13.32
CA ALA A 295 16.69 12.69 -13.58
C ALA A 295 16.60 13.45 -12.24
N LEU A 296 17.58 14.31 -11.96
CA LEU A 296 17.56 15.22 -10.82
C LEU A 296 17.41 16.65 -11.35
N SER A 297 16.32 17.33 -10.97
CA SER A 297 16.03 18.69 -11.44
C SER A 297 15.65 19.63 -10.31
N SER A 298 16.12 20.87 -10.38
CA SER A 298 15.67 21.96 -9.51
C SER A 298 14.59 22.77 -10.25
N MET A 299 13.32 22.49 -9.98
CA MET A 299 12.21 23.28 -10.54
C MET A 299 12.09 24.64 -9.83
N THR A 300 12.46 25.72 -10.53
CA THR A 300 12.32 27.10 -10.00
C THR A 300 10.94 27.71 -10.29
N GLN A 301 10.26 27.28 -11.35
CA GLN A 301 8.85 27.56 -11.64
C GLN A 301 8.23 26.40 -12.43
N VAL A 302 6.98 26.05 -12.13
CA VAL A 302 6.15 25.21 -13.00
C VAL A 302 5.58 26.14 -14.08
N SER A 303 6.03 25.97 -15.31
CA SER A 303 5.37 26.51 -16.50
C SER A 303 4.80 25.36 -17.32
N SER A 304 3.79 25.61 -18.13
CA SER A 304 2.99 24.62 -18.87
C SER A 304 3.74 23.92 -20.04
N SER A 305 5.05 23.79 -19.93
CA SER A 305 5.94 23.13 -20.88
C SER A 305 7.16 22.58 -20.14
N PHE A 306 6.93 21.70 -19.15
CA PHE A 306 8.01 20.88 -18.63
C PHE A 306 8.29 19.74 -19.62
N SER A 307 9.37 19.87 -20.37
CA SER A 307 10.07 18.72 -20.95
C SER A 307 11.39 18.60 -20.19
N PRO A 308 11.67 17.47 -19.51
CA PRO A 308 12.99 17.25 -18.96
C PRO A 308 13.99 17.13 -20.10
N ASP A 309 14.98 18.03 -20.15
CA ASP A 309 16.20 17.79 -20.92
C ASP A 309 16.92 16.61 -20.28
N PHE A 310 16.79 15.43 -20.92
CA PHE A 310 17.55 14.24 -20.55
C PHE A 310 19.01 14.41 -20.97
N ASP A 311 19.76 15.22 -20.21
CA ASP A 311 21.21 15.34 -20.37
C ASP A 311 21.85 13.95 -20.18
N GLY A 312 22.34 13.41 -21.30
CA GLY A 312 22.59 11.99 -21.45
C GLY A 312 23.80 11.46 -20.68
N ALA A 313 23.61 11.12 -19.41
CA ALA A 313 24.42 10.12 -18.72
C ALA A 313 23.82 8.72 -18.95
N ALA A 314 23.82 8.26 -20.20
CA ALA A 314 23.41 6.88 -20.50
C ALA A 314 24.47 5.90 -19.94
N ALA A 315 24.12 5.21 -18.85
CA ALA A 315 24.90 4.10 -18.31
C ALA A 315 24.91 2.94 -19.33
N THR A 316 25.89 2.98 -20.24
CA THR A 316 25.97 2.11 -21.42
C THR A 316 26.92 0.93 -21.21
N ASP A 317 26.74 0.19 -20.11
CA ASP A 317 27.26 -1.17 -19.99
C ASP A 317 26.15 -2.16 -20.42
N GLY A 318 26.13 -2.45 -21.71
CA GLY A 318 25.02 -3.13 -22.36
C GLY A 318 24.98 -4.65 -22.16
N VAL A 319 23.81 -5.16 -21.75
CA VAL A 319 23.40 -6.56 -21.93
C VAL A 319 21.91 -6.60 -22.37
N SER A 320 21.55 -7.54 -23.24
CA SER A 320 20.23 -7.66 -23.88
C SER A 320 19.17 -8.42 -23.06
N SER A 321 17.88 -8.22 -23.40
CA SER A 321 16.65 -8.63 -22.66
C SER A 321 16.26 -10.14 -22.75
N PRO A 322 15.19 -10.74 -22.10
CA PRO A 322 13.97 -10.15 -21.47
C PRO A 322 13.10 -10.88 -20.34
N GLU A 323 13.07 -10.50 -19.02
CA GLU A 323 11.82 -10.36 -18.15
C GLU A 323 11.93 -9.50 -16.84
N SER A 324 10.91 -9.27 -15.97
CA SER A 324 11.03 -8.44 -14.72
C SER A 324 9.97 -8.66 -13.61
N LYS A 325 10.35 -8.57 -12.32
CA LYS A 325 9.42 -8.58 -11.14
C LYS A 325 9.78 -7.52 -10.09
N TRP A 326 8.78 -7.09 -9.31
CA TRP A 326 8.87 -6.03 -8.29
C TRP A 326 8.40 -6.54 -6.93
N THR A 327 8.99 -6.07 -5.84
CA THR A 327 8.61 -6.45 -4.47
C THR A 327 8.53 -5.23 -3.56
N THR A 328 7.62 -5.26 -2.59
CA THR A 328 7.68 -4.35 -1.44
C THR A 328 8.81 -4.80 -0.51
N ALA A 329 9.53 -3.85 0.10
CA ALA A 329 10.46 -4.18 1.18
C ALA A 329 9.90 -3.70 2.52
N ARG A 330 10.11 -4.50 3.56
CA ARG A 330 10.12 -3.98 4.94
C ARG A 330 11.48 -3.32 5.15
N GLY A 331 11.49 -2.05 5.51
CA GLY A 331 12.72 -1.39 5.94
C GLY A 331 13.10 -1.86 7.34
N ALA A 332 14.34 -2.31 7.51
CA ALA A 332 14.99 -2.35 8.81
C ALA A 332 15.99 -1.18 8.87
N LEU A 333 15.68 -0.16 9.68
CA LEU A 333 16.54 0.97 10.03
C LEU A 333 16.30 1.35 11.49
#